data_AF-A0A1M6BZ21-F1
#
_entry.id   AF-A0A1M6BZ21-F1
#
_cell.length_a   1.000
_cell.length_b   1.000
_cell.length_c   1.000
_cell.angle_alpha   90.00
_cell.angle_beta   90.00
_cell.angle_gamma   90.00
#
_symmetry.space_group_name_H-M   'P 1'
#
loop_
_entity.id
_entity.type
_entity.pdbx_description
1 polymer ?
#
loop_
_entity_poly.entity_id
_entity_poly.type
_entity_poly.pdbx_seq_one_letter_code
_entity_poly.pdbx_strand_id
1 'polypeptide(L)'
;MYPIFNSDMMFYIKYYEVMGLKKMDLKKKVMYTLSTGLLACTFSFAPLSAPSVAEAADWGLIGNIFGTVSQAAMEYDQVQTYLLNWGNSPETQQKTLNETVEKYGLDTSVEHNERVSRVLNQLIDHGHYAMEPNSLPFRWRVINNDEWNAACYPNDFIEVNSGLLNDLHSDDALAAVMSHEMIHGLHQHMAKDAPKQVLYKYGTALLTMKADVLQATLGSYIGNYISVKNTTNLSEADADEYGFYLHCSAGFNPGGFSAMTLNMAKGDNTDRNIIKEIFTGAYNHPASQKRFEQAQQRMEEYGYNHVKVKNGTDIFIDDKHFMTAVETPELADWENAYLIAGGICKGIHDYSTVEAWGFGTPDFLSDIAYKDLKNALNDPSLSASLQTMLTNAYALDIHDNDHRSTKAKLRKAEKERNDKITKRQKEVMSAENASSYEGHFEGYTKLGLNVLAYKEAEKAYKADPNSYIQTGNMSRALNALNAEYREKHNTWNDDYTQKAIEYTDKALKICQDNSIDDTYWLYSNMAYYQMQAQNYATSNEAALKAISLKPDEKSNYRFVGYNSLMLGDKGSAVKYYSLYLNHGGDREMVPSELSNEVQANARTLEEIYDANE
;
A
#
# COMPACT_ATOMS: atom_id res chain seq x y z
N MET A 1 -6.80 24.52 32.46
CA MET A 1 -6.43 24.37 31.03
C MET A 1 -5.11 23.63 31.01
N TYR A 2 -5.12 22.43 30.43
CA TYR A 2 -4.13 21.36 30.61
C TYR A 2 -2.70 21.71 30.12
N PRO A 3 -1.67 21.35 30.88
CA PRO A 3 -0.34 20.99 30.37
C PRO A 3 -0.24 19.46 30.20
N ILE A 4 0.54 18.99 29.20
CA ILE A 4 1.43 17.81 29.19
C ILE A 4 2.04 17.76 27.78
N PHE A 5 3.33 18.11 27.67
CA PHE A 5 4.22 17.65 26.59
C PHE A 5 5.55 17.28 27.24
N ASN A 6 5.89 16.00 27.16
CA ASN A 6 7.18 15.40 27.46
C ASN A 6 7.59 14.71 26.14
N SER A 7 8.70 15.11 25.51
CA SER A 7 10.03 14.49 25.60
C SER A 7 10.32 13.70 24.31
N ASP A 8 11.20 14.24 23.45
CA ASP A 8 12.11 13.46 22.57
C ASP A 8 13.12 14.32 21.76
N MET A 9 13.29 15.60 22.11
CA MET A 9 14.25 16.50 21.43
C MET A 9 15.36 17.02 22.38
N MET A 10 15.77 16.20 23.35
CA MET A 10 16.78 16.52 24.37
C MET A 10 17.80 15.38 24.57
N PHE A 11 18.37 14.84 23.50
CA PHE A 11 19.52 13.92 23.60
C PHE A 11 20.74 14.23 22.72
N TYR A 12 20.69 15.26 21.86
CA TYR A 12 21.88 15.74 21.14
C TYR A 12 22.35 17.11 21.66
N ILE A 13 22.74 17.09 22.93
CA ILE A 13 23.94 17.75 23.47
C ILE A 13 24.27 19.13 22.87
N LYS A 14 23.58 20.11 23.43
CA LYS A 14 24.06 21.46 23.77
C LYS A 14 25.20 21.40 24.80
N TYR A 15 26.30 20.69 24.52
CA TYR A 15 27.38 20.39 25.49
C TYR A 15 28.78 20.85 25.05
N TYR A 16 28.88 21.78 24.08
CA TYR A 16 30.19 22.20 23.56
C TYR A 16 30.60 23.65 23.85
N GLU A 17 29.83 24.45 24.60
CA GLU A 17 30.15 25.88 24.76
C GLU A 17 30.44 26.43 26.17
N VAL A 18 30.31 25.69 27.28
CA VAL A 18 30.70 26.27 28.58
C VAL A 18 31.28 25.23 29.54
N MET A 19 32.60 24.98 29.45
CA MET A 19 33.52 24.75 30.58
C MET A 19 34.90 24.34 30.06
N GLY A 20 35.65 25.34 29.58
CA GLY A 20 37.00 25.14 29.05
C GLY A 20 37.98 24.63 30.12
N LEU A 21 38.71 23.55 29.78
CA LEU A 21 40.13 23.31 30.11
C LEU A 21 40.59 21.93 29.58
N LYS A 22 41.62 21.98 28.72
CA LYS A 22 42.74 21.05 28.42
C LYS A 22 42.54 19.52 28.30
N LYS A 23 42.97 19.08 27.09
CA LYS A 23 43.85 17.93 26.73
C LYS A 23 43.45 16.53 27.19
N MET A 24 42.85 15.77 26.26
CA MET A 24 43.02 14.32 26.16
C MET A 24 43.06 13.87 24.70
N ASP A 25 43.84 12.81 24.46
CA ASP A 25 44.51 12.41 23.22
C ASP A 25 43.58 12.05 22.03
N LEU A 26 43.92 12.60 20.86
CA LEU A 26 43.17 12.55 19.60
C LEU A 26 43.15 11.14 18.97
N LYS A 27 44.09 10.27 19.34
CA LYS A 27 44.23 8.92 18.75
C LYS A 27 43.20 7.89 19.20
N LYS A 28 42.55 8.06 20.36
CA LYS A 28 41.51 7.10 20.83
C LYS A 28 40.09 7.47 20.39
N LYS A 29 39.86 8.71 19.96
CA LYS A 29 38.54 9.14 19.41
C LYS A 29 38.38 8.83 17.93
N VAL A 30 39.47 8.85 17.15
CA VAL A 30 39.46 8.45 15.73
C VAL A 30 39.45 6.92 15.57
N MET A 31 39.83 6.16 16.61
CA MET A 31 39.86 4.69 16.60
C MET A 31 38.55 3.95 16.96
N TYR A 32 37.45 4.65 17.28
CA TYR A 32 36.14 3.99 17.55
C TYR A 32 35.03 4.40 16.56
N THR A 33 35.30 5.41 15.72
CA THR A 33 34.67 5.56 14.40
C THR A 33 35.34 4.64 13.37
N LEU A 34 36.38 3.90 13.78
CA LEU A 34 37.08 2.92 12.94
C LEU A 34 36.16 1.78 12.54
N SER A 35 36.26 1.49 11.24
CA SER A 35 36.34 0.13 10.71
C SER A 35 35.15 -0.77 11.01
N THR A 36 34.06 -0.60 10.26
CA THR A 36 33.16 -1.67 9.74
C THR A 36 31.69 -1.22 9.61
N GLY A 37 31.44 -0.02 9.07
CA GLY A 37 30.23 0.20 8.25
C GLY A 37 30.40 -0.57 6.94
N LEU A 38 30.38 -1.90 7.07
CA LEU A 38 30.72 -2.90 6.07
C LEU A 38 29.71 -2.86 4.92
N LEU A 39 30.23 -2.69 3.71
CA LEU A 39 29.61 -3.03 2.42
C LEU A 39 28.18 -2.50 2.18
N ALA A 40 28.12 -1.34 1.53
CA ALA A 40 27.03 -1.02 0.62
C ALA A 40 27.05 -2.05 -0.52
N CYS A 41 26.18 -3.06 -0.44
CA CYS A 41 25.77 -3.87 -1.58
C CYS A 41 24.37 -3.43 -1.96
N THR A 42 24.22 -3.03 -3.21
CA THR A 42 22.96 -2.86 -3.91
C THR A 42 22.21 -4.19 -3.88
N PHE A 43 21.04 -4.25 -3.24
CA PHE A 43 20.10 -5.33 -3.49
C PHE A 43 19.19 -4.91 -4.65
N SER A 44 19.78 -4.97 -5.84
CA SER A 44 19.04 -5.28 -7.05
C SER A 44 19.58 -6.63 -7.47
N PHE A 45 18.71 -7.63 -7.54
CA PHE A 45 19.03 -9.00 -7.93
C PHE A 45 19.78 -9.01 -9.28
N ALA A 46 20.82 -9.85 -9.39
CA ALA A 46 21.82 -9.98 -10.46
C ALA A 46 22.92 -8.86 -10.56
N PRO A 47 24.17 -9.20 -10.95
CA PRO A 47 25.21 -8.22 -11.22
C PRO A 47 24.90 -7.49 -12.53
N LEU A 48 23.95 -6.57 -12.50
CA LEU A 48 23.77 -5.61 -13.57
C LEU A 48 24.99 -4.68 -13.53
N SER A 49 25.84 -4.78 -14.55
CA SER A 49 26.71 -3.68 -14.94
C SER A 49 25.86 -2.42 -14.89
N ALA A 50 26.22 -1.48 -13.99
CA ALA A 50 25.49 -0.23 -13.84
C ALA A 50 25.18 0.31 -15.23
N PRO A 51 23.90 0.56 -15.59
CA PRO A 51 23.56 1.11 -16.88
C PRO A 51 24.44 2.34 -17.10
N SER A 52 24.94 2.47 -18.33
CA SER A 52 25.70 3.66 -18.68
C SER A 52 24.83 4.89 -18.38
N VAL A 53 25.44 6.04 -18.09
CA VAL A 53 24.73 7.30 -17.78
C VAL A 53 23.68 7.67 -18.86
N ALA A 54 23.74 7.05 -20.04
CA ALA A 54 22.78 7.14 -21.12
C ALA A 54 21.48 6.32 -20.94
N GLU A 55 21.51 5.13 -20.33
CA GLU A 55 20.31 4.29 -20.10
C GLU A 55 19.48 4.78 -18.90
N ALA A 56 20.15 5.37 -17.91
CA ALA A 56 19.53 6.12 -16.81
C ALA A 56 18.78 7.38 -17.27
N ALA A 57 19.14 7.92 -18.44
CA ALA A 57 18.50 9.10 -19.02
C ALA A 57 17.17 8.78 -19.72
N ASP A 58 16.88 7.50 -19.98
CA ASP A 58 15.64 7.05 -20.63
C ASP A 58 14.48 6.88 -19.62
N TRP A 59 14.78 6.89 -18.32
CA TRP A 59 13.78 7.10 -17.28
C TRP A 59 13.43 8.59 -17.21
N GLY A 60 12.53 9.04 -18.09
CA GLY A 60 11.92 10.39 -18.09
C GLY A 60 11.15 10.75 -16.81
N LEU A 61 11.25 9.92 -15.77
CA LEU A 61 10.55 10.00 -14.50
C LEU A 61 10.94 11.23 -13.67
N ILE A 62 12.21 11.64 -13.64
CA ILE A 62 12.72 12.60 -12.62
C ILE A 62 13.57 13.75 -13.22
N GLY A 63 13.81 13.76 -14.54
CA GLY A 63 14.73 14.72 -15.19
C GLY A 63 14.36 16.21 -15.05
N ASN A 64 13.07 16.54 -14.88
CA ASN A 64 12.58 17.93 -14.87
C ASN A 64 11.88 18.37 -13.56
N ILE A 65 11.88 17.54 -12.50
CA ILE A 65 11.00 17.78 -11.34
C ILE A 65 11.66 18.64 -10.24
N PHE A 66 12.96 18.93 -10.36
CA PHE A 66 13.74 19.64 -9.33
C PHE A 66 13.66 21.19 -9.38
N GLY A 67 12.69 21.77 -10.09
CA GLY A 67 12.63 23.21 -10.41
C GLY A 67 12.58 24.20 -9.22
N THR A 68 12.46 23.73 -7.98
CA THR A 68 12.32 24.57 -6.77
C THR A 68 13.40 24.38 -5.70
N VAL A 69 14.39 23.50 -5.91
CA VAL A 69 15.45 23.28 -4.90
C VAL A 69 16.43 24.45 -4.92
N SER A 70 16.44 25.22 -3.82
CA SER A 70 17.33 26.38 -3.63
C SER A 70 18.67 25.96 -3.01
N GLN A 71 19.77 26.55 -3.50
CA GLN A 71 21.15 26.24 -3.09
C GLN A 71 21.46 26.44 -1.60
N ALA A 72 20.66 27.23 -0.87
CA ALA A 72 20.99 27.68 0.48
C ALA A 72 20.51 26.75 1.61
N ALA A 73 19.64 25.77 1.30
CA ALA A 73 18.95 24.94 2.29
C ALA A 73 18.84 23.47 1.83
N MET A 74 19.91 22.94 1.24
CA MET A 74 19.96 21.52 0.88
C MET A 74 20.11 20.65 2.13
N GLU A 75 18.98 20.46 2.79
CA GLU A 75 18.81 19.64 3.96
C GLU A 75 18.13 18.34 3.52
N TYR A 76 18.57 17.23 4.07
CA TYR A 76 17.97 15.89 3.99
C TYR A 76 16.43 15.89 3.83
N ASP A 77 15.76 16.81 4.53
CA ASP A 77 14.32 17.05 4.54
C ASP A 77 13.70 17.37 3.17
N GLN A 78 14.39 18.08 2.28
CA GLN A 78 13.85 18.45 0.96
C GLN A 78 13.75 17.24 0.03
N VAL A 79 14.77 16.39 0.01
CA VAL A 79 14.76 15.15 -0.79
C VAL A 79 13.73 14.18 -0.24
N GLN A 80 13.65 14.07 1.09
CA GLN A 80 12.65 13.25 1.76
C GLN A 80 11.23 13.73 1.43
N THR A 81 10.94 15.01 1.65
CA THR A 81 9.62 15.62 1.36
C THR A 81 9.24 15.45 -0.10
N TYR A 82 10.19 15.61 -1.02
CA TYR A 82 9.95 15.34 -2.43
C TYR A 82 9.51 13.90 -2.69
N LEU A 83 10.24 12.91 -2.16
CA LEU A 83 9.91 11.49 -2.32
C LEU A 83 8.60 11.11 -1.66
N LEU A 84 8.29 11.70 -0.49
CA LEU A 84 7.01 11.53 0.18
C LEU A 84 5.86 12.11 -0.65
N ASN A 85 6.02 13.32 -1.21
CA ASN A 85 5.00 13.92 -2.08
C ASN A 85 4.84 13.17 -3.41
N TRP A 86 5.95 12.69 -3.98
CA TRP A 86 5.92 11.85 -5.17
C TRP A 86 5.25 10.52 -4.89
N GLY A 87 5.49 9.94 -3.71
CA GLY A 87 4.79 8.74 -3.23
C GLY A 87 3.30 8.98 -3.04
N ASN A 88 2.94 10.16 -2.56
CA ASN A 88 1.58 10.55 -2.21
C ASN A 88 0.74 11.08 -3.40
N SER A 89 0.85 10.47 -4.59
CA SER A 89 0.09 10.89 -5.77
C SER A 89 -0.45 9.71 -6.59
N PRO A 90 -1.77 9.59 -6.75
CA PRO A 90 -2.37 8.62 -7.66
C PRO A 90 -1.83 8.70 -9.09
N GLU A 91 -1.53 9.91 -9.58
CA GLU A 91 -0.98 10.15 -10.91
C GLU A 91 0.44 9.60 -11.06
N THR A 92 1.30 9.75 -10.04
CA THR A 92 2.64 9.13 -10.07
C THR A 92 2.55 7.61 -9.99
N GLN A 93 1.62 7.07 -9.20
CA GLN A 93 1.34 5.64 -9.12
C GLN A 93 0.89 5.07 -10.48
N GLN A 94 0.05 5.80 -11.22
CA GLN A 94 -0.34 5.44 -12.58
C GLN A 94 0.82 5.59 -13.57
N LYS A 95 1.67 6.60 -13.40
CA LYS A 95 2.85 6.80 -14.25
C LYS A 95 3.83 5.64 -14.10
N THR A 96 4.14 5.22 -12.87
CA THR A 96 4.98 4.03 -12.59
C THR A 96 4.43 2.79 -13.30
N LEU A 97 3.12 2.54 -13.18
CA LEU A 97 2.48 1.44 -13.91
C LEU A 97 2.72 1.54 -15.43
N ASN A 98 2.43 2.69 -16.03
CA ASN A 98 2.55 2.87 -17.48
C ASN A 98 3.98 2.63 -17.97
N GLU A 99 4.97 3.16 -17.26
CA GLU A 99 6.39 3.03 -17.64
C GLU A 99 6.91 1.60 -17.46
N THR A 100 6.52 0.93 -16.36
CA THR A 100 6.86 -0.49 -16.18
C THR A 100 6.25 -1.35 -17.31
N VAL A 101 5.00 -1.05 -17.72
CA VAL A 101 4.34 -1.75 -18.83
C VAL A 101 4.96 -1.42 -20.17
N GLU A 102 5.36 -0.17 -20.41
CA GLU A 102 6.07 0.23 -21.64
C GLU A 102 7.41 -0.50 -21.75
N LYS A 103 8.14 -0.65 -20.64
CA LYS A 103 9.46 -1.27 -20.62
C LYS A 103 9.43 -2.78 -20.76
N TYR A 104 8.58 -3.45 -19.99
CA TYR A 104 8.61 -4.91 -19.88
C TYR A 104 7.38 -5.60 -20.49
N GLY A 105 6.29 -4.86 -20.69
CA GLY A 105 4.99 -5.44 -20.99
C GLY A 105 4.30 -6.01 -19.75
N LEU A 106 2.98 -6.22 -19.86
CA LEU A 106 2.21 -6.94 -18.85
C LEU A 106 2.37 -8.45 -19.04
N ASP A 107 2.46 -9.18 -17.94
CA ASP A 107 2.23 -10.61 -17.98
C ASP A 107 0.73 -10.88 -18.13
N THR A 108 0.35 -11.62 -19.17
CA THR A 108 -1.04 -11.95 -19.49
C THR A 108 -1.52 -13.26 -18.88
N SER A 109 -0.67 -13.97 -18.11
CA SER A 109 -1.05 -15.20 -17.43
C SER A 109 -2.15 -14.94 -16.40
N VAL A 110 -3.33 -15.56 -16.61
CA VAL A 110 -4.45 -15.47 -15.66
C VAL A 110 -4.04 -16.08 -14.32
N GLU A 111 -3.33 -17.20 -14.34
CA GLU A 111 -2.86 -17.89 -13.14
C GLU A 111 -1.96 -17.01 -12.28
N HIS A 112 -0.96 -16.35 -12.88
CA HIS A 112 -0.06 -15.43 -12.18
C HIS A 112 -0.82 -14.25 -11.57
N ASN A 113 -1.68 -13.60 -12.37
CA ASN A 113 -2.42 -12.43 -11.92
C ASN A 113 -3.41 -12.79 -10.80
N GLU A 114 -4.14 -13.90 -10.91
CA GLU A 114 -5.05 -14.35 -9.86
C GLU A 114 -4.30 -14.77 -8.60
N ARG A 115 -3.16 -15.45 -8.74
CA ARG A 115 -2.32 -15.86 -7.62
C ARG A 115 -1.80 -14.66 -6.83
N VAL A 116 -1.24 -13.67 -7.52
CA VAL A 116 -0.78 -12.42 -6.90
C VAL A 116 -1.96 -11.66 -6.28
N SER A 117 -3.10 -11.59 -6.97
CA SER A 117 -4.32 -10.96 -6.45
C SER A 117 -4.72 -11.57 -5.10
N ARG A 118 -4.81 -12.91 -5.04
CA ARG A 118 -5.25 -13.63 -3.83
C ARG A 118 -4.30 -13.37 -2.66
N VAL A 119 -3.00 -13.54 -2.89
CA VAL A 119 -1.99 -13.38 -1.83
C VAL A 119 -1.96 -11.95 -1.32
N LEU A 120 -1.89 -10.95 -2.20
CA LEU A 120 -1.81 -9.56 -1.76
C LEU A 120 -3.11 -9.08 -1.11
N ASN A 121 -4.28 -9.50 -1.60
CA ASN A 121 -5.55 -9.15 -0.95
C ASN A 121 -5.64 -9.74 0.45
N GLN A 122 -5.16 -10.99 0.67
CA GLN A 122 -5.09 -11.56 2.02
C GLN A 122 -4.20 -10.72 2.95
N LEU A 123 -3.03 -10.27 2.46
CA LEU A 123 -2.14 -9.38 3.22
C LEU A 123 -2.79 -8.02 3.54
N ILE A 124 -3.49 -7.43 2.57
CA ILE A 124 -4.15 -6.12 2.72
C ILE A 124 -5.37 -6.21 3.66
N ASP A 125 -6.20 -7.24 3.51
CA ASP A 125 -7.49 -7.35 4.19
C ASP A 125 -7.36 -7.93 5.60
N HIS A 126 -6.36 -8.79 5.85
CA HIS A 126 -6.18 -9.50 7.11
C HIS A 126 -4.87 -9.20 7.83
N GLY A 127 -3.90 -8.56 7.17
CA GLY A 127 -2.65 -8.15 7.81
C GLY A 127 -2.85 -7.04 8.84
N HIS A 128 -2.08 -7.11 9.93
CA HIS A 128 -2.08 -6.06 10.94
C HIS A 128 -0.98 -5.04 10.67
N TYR A 129 -1.35 -3.93 10.03
CA TYR A 129 -0.45 -2.81 9.70
C TYR A 129 -1.17 -1.46 9.75
N ALA A 130 -0.42 -0.36 9.70
CA ALA A 130 -0.96 0.98 9.59
C ALA A 130 -0.36 1.67 8.36
N MET A 131 -1.20 2.30 7.53
CA MET A 131 -0.74 3.19 6.47
C MET A 131 -0.63 4.61 6.99
N GLU A 132 0.40 5.32 6.55
CA GLU A 132 0.55 6.74 6.82
C GLU A 132 -0.46 7.57 6.02
N PRO A 133 -0.85 8.78 6.47
CA PRO A 133 -1.77 9.63 5.72
C PRO A 133 -1.31 9.95 4.30
N ASN A 134 0.01 9.93 4.08
CA ASN A 134 0.65 10.16 2.80
C ASN A 134 1.06 8.85 2.07
N SER A 135 0.45 7.73 2.43
CA SER A 135 0.53 6.46 1.70
C SER A 135 -0.73 6.28 0.84
N LEU A 136 -0.54 5.68 -0.33
CA LEU A 136 -1.62 5.32 -1.23
C LEU A 136 -2.08 3.87 -0.97
N PRO A 137 -3.32 3.50 -1.34
CA PRO A 137 -3.68 2.11 -1.48
C PRO A 137 -2.66 1.35 -2.34
N PHE A 138 -2.22 0.18 -1.85
CA PHE A 138 -1.39 -0.70 -2.64
C PHE A 138 -2.06 -1.04 -3.96
N ARG A 139 -1.35 -0.76 -5.05
CA ARG A 139 -1.69 -1.25 -6.39
C ARG A 139 -0.58 -2.16 -6.85
N TRP A 140 -0.89 -3.08 -7.74
CA TRP A 140 0.10 -4.02 -8.23
C TRP A 140 -0.17 -4.47 -9.65
N ARG A 141 0.87 -4.95 -10.33
CA ARG A 141 0.77 -5.72 -11.58
C ARG A 141 1.87 -6.77 -11.67
N VAL A 142 1.55 -7.86 -12.35
CA VAL A 142 2.56 -8.80 -12.84
C VAL A 142 3.09 -8.29 -14.17
N ILE A 143 4.41 -8.19 -14.29
CA ILE A 143 5.08 -7.71 -15.51
C ILE A 143 5.85 -8.85 -16.15
N ASN A 144 5.97 -8.78 -17.47
CA ASN A 144 6.65 -9.81 -18.26
C ASN A 144 8.17 -9.58 -18.19
N ASN A 145 8.76 -10.01 -17.07
CA ASN A 145 10.19 -9.95 -16.81
C ASN A 145 10.63 -11.29 -16.20
N ASP A 146 11.64 -11.92 -16.80
CA ASP A 146 12.14 -13.24 -16.40
C ASP A 146 13.05 -13.19 -15.16
N GLU A 147 13.39 -12.01 -14.65
CA GLU A 147 14.14 -11.86 -13.40
C GLU A 147 13.33 -12.31 -12.18
N TRP A 148 13.97 -13.03 -11.26
CA TRP A 148 13.42 -13.33 -9.93
C TRP A 148 13.40 -12.04 -9.09
N ASN A 149 12.30 -11.28 -9.14
CA ASN A 149 12.20 -10.01 -8.43
C ASN A 149 10.75 -9.59 -8.15
N ALA A 150 10.55 -8.84 -7.08
CA ALA A 150 9.38 -8.02 -6.82
C ALA A 150 9.84 -6.73 -6.14
N ALA A 151 9.08 -5.65 -6.24
CA ALA A 151 9.45 -4.39 -5.61
C ALA A 151 8.26 -3.51 -5.29
N CYS A 152 8.30 -2.81 -4.17
CA CYS A 152 7.40 -1.71 -3.85
C CYS A 152 8.04 -0.35 -4.11
N TYR A 153 7.42 0.45 -4.99
CA TYR A 153 7.84 1.82 -5.26
C TYR A 153 7.39 2.79 -4.16
N PRO A 154 7.96 4.00 -4.06
CA PRO A 154 7.58 4.98 -3.03
C PRO A 154 6.10 5.40 -3.05
N ASN A 155 5.38 5.12 -4.13
CA ASN A 155 3.95 5.40 -4.32
C ASN A 155 3.06 4.17 -4.06
N ASP A 156 3.56 3.21 -3.28
CA ASP A 156 2.85 1.99 -2.90
C ASP A 156 2.39 1.15 -4.12
N PHE A 157 3.05 1.30 -5.28
CA PHE A 157 2.89 0.40 -6.41
C PHE A 157 3.83 -0.79 -6.25
N ILE A 158 3.29 -2.01 -6.29
CA ILE A 158 4.03 -3.26 -6.20
C ILE A 158 4.14 -3.88 -7.60
N GLU A 159 5.37 -4.01 -8.06
CA GLU A 159 5.71 -4.72 -9.29
C GLU A 159 6.13 -6.15 -8.95
N VAL A 160 5.55 -7.14 -9.63
CA VAL A 160 5.93 -8.55 -9.49
C VAL A 160 6.37 -9.08 -10.84
N ASN A 161 7.55 -9.69 -10.92
CA ASN A 161 8.04 -10.26 -12.17
C ASN A 161 7.46 -11.66 -12.39
N SER A 162 7.13 -11.99 -13.64
CA SER A 162 6.72 -13.34 -14.03
C SER A 162 7.80 -14.40 -13.73
N GLY A 163 9.09 -14.05 -13.86
CA GLY A 163 10.20 -14.93 -13.51
C GLY A 163 10.19 -15.40 -12.06
N LEU A 164 9.81 -14.52 -11.12
CA LEU A 164 9.64 -14.90 -9.72
C LEU A 164 8.53 -15.94 -9.55
N LEU A 165 7.41 -15.77 -10.25
CA LEU A 165 6.24 -16.65 -10.12
C LEU A 165 6.45 -18.03 -10.76
N ASN A 166 7.30 -18.10 -11.80
CA ASN A 166 7.65 -19.35 -12.47
C ASN A 166 8.42 -20.31 -11.55
N ASP A 167 9.25 -19.79 -10.65
CA ASP A 167 10.13 -20.59 -9.79
C ASP A 167 9.66 -20.68 -8.33
N LEU A 168 8.82 -19.74 -7.87
CA LEU A 168 8.33 -19.67 -6.50
C LEU A 168 6.91 -20.26 -6.41
N HIS A 169 6.78 -21.57 -6.18
CA HIS A 169 5.47 -22.24 -6.21
C HIS A 169 4.63 -22.08 -4.92
N SER A 170 5.26 -21.83 -3.77
CA SER A 170 4.55 -21.64 -2.50
C SER A 170 3.88 -20.27 -2.40
N ASP A 171 2.57 -20.25 -2.11
CA ASP A 171 1.83 -19.02 -1.80
C ASP A 171 2.29 -18.38 -0.48
N ASP A 172 2.75 -19.18 0.49
CA ASP A 172 3.34 -18.66 1.73
C ASP A 172 4.71 -18.00 1.47
N ALA A 173 5.53 -18.56 0.57
CA ALA A 173 6.78 -17.91 0.19
C ALA A 173 6.53 -16.63 -0.64
N LEU A 174 5.51 -16.64 -1.51
CA LEU A 174 5.08 -15.45 -2.25
C LEU A 174 4.55 -14.36 -1.31
N ALA A 175 3.78 -14.73 -0.29
CA ALA A 175 3.29 -13.81 0.74
C ALA A 175 4.43 -13.21 1.56
N ALA A 176 5.49 -13.97 1.83
CA ALA A 176 6.69 -13.46 2.49
C ALA A 176 7.38 -12.39 1.63
N VAL A 177 7.52 -12.61 0.31
CA VAL A 177 8.04 -11.59 -0.62
C VAL A 177 7.15 -10.34 -0.59
N MET A 178 5.84 -10.50 -0.75
CA MET A 178 4.92 -9.37 -0.83
C MET A 178 4.83 -8.57 0.47
N SER A 179 4.83 -9.25 1.61
CA SER A 179 4.81 -8.57 2.92
C SER A 179 6.11 -7.82 3.20
N HIS A 180 7.26 -8.37 2.78
CA HIS A 180 8.55 -7.66 2.79
C HIS A 180 8.47 -6.37 1.94
N GLU A 181 7.98 -6.48 0.70
CA GLU A 181 7.80 -5.32 -0.18
C GLU A 181 6.78 -4.30 0.36
N MET A 182 5.68 -4.77 0.95
CA MET A 182 4.72 -3.89 1.61
C MET A 182 5.37 -3.08 2.73
N ILE A 183 6.27 -3.67 3.53
CA ILE A 183 6.98 -2.90 4.57
C ILE A 183 7.86 -1.80 3.98
N HIS A 184 8.50 -2.01 2.82
CA HIS A 184 9.24 -0.92 2.16
C HIS A 184 8.35 0.29 1.85
N GLY A 185 7.11 0.05 1.39
CA GLY A 185 6.10 1.10 1.18
C GLY A 185 5.57 1.70 2.49
N LEU A 186 5.06 0.85 3.39
CA LEU A 186 4.48 1.24 4.68
C LEU A 186 5.45 2.06 5.54
N HIS A 187 6.74 1.68 5.54
CA HIS A 187 7.77 2.38 6.31
C HIS A 187 8.51 3.43 5.47
N GLN A 188 8.09 3.66 4.22
CA GLN A 188 8.62 4.69 3.32
C GLN A 188 10.16 4.63 3.22
N HIS A 189 10.70 3.41 3.11
CA HIS A 189 12.14 3.15 3.18
C HIS A 189 12.93 3.94 2.14
N MET A 190 12.49 3.96 0.88
CA MET A 190 13.16 4.73 -0.17
C MET A 190 13.18 6.23 0.12
N ALA A 191 12.07 6.79 0.63
CA ALA A 191 12.01 8.20 0.99
C ALA A 191 12.95 8.56 2.16
N LYS A 192 13.20 7.61 3.07
CA LYS A 192 14.13 7.78 4.21
C LYS A 192 15.59 7.51 3.82
N ASP A 193 15.85 6.63 2.86
CA ASP A 193 17.21 6.19 2.54
C ASP A 193 17.85 6.98 1.41
N ALA A 194 17.11 7.35 0.36
CA ALA A 194 17.65 8.13 -0.75
C ALA A 194 18.30 9.46 -0.30
N PRO A 195 17.72 10.25 0.64
CA PRO A 195 18.38 11.46 1.13
C PRO A 195 19.73 11.18 1.82
N LYS A 196 19.85 10.07 2.58
CA LYS A 196 21.12 9.66 3.22
C LYS A 196 22.17 9.35 2.18
N GLN A 197 21.77 8.66 1.11
CA GLN A 197 22.66 8.25 0.04
C GLN A 197 23.12 9.43 -0.82
N VAL A 198 22.23 10.38 -1.10
CA VAL A 198 22.58 11.67 -1.73
C VAL A 198 23.64 12.39 -0.88
N LEU A 199 23.40 12.53 0.43
CA LEU A 199 24.33 13.21 1.32
C LEU A 199 25.68 12.48 1.41
N TYR A 200 25.66 11.15 1.47
CA TYR A 200 26.88 10.35 1.49
C TYR A 200 27.70 10.48 0.21
N LYS A 201 27.04 10.41 -0.96
CA LYS A 201 27.70 10.42 -2.27
C LYS A 201 28.27 11.79 -2.64
N TYR A 202 27.52 12.86 -2.37
CA TYR A 202 27.88 14.21 -2.81
C TYR A 202 28.43 15.09 -1.69
N GLY A 203 28.12 14.79 -0.42
CA GLY A 203 28.67 15.48 0.74
C GLY A 203 28.57 17.00 0.65
N THR A 204 29.68 17.69 0.92
CA THR A 204 29.78 19.15 0.84
C THR A 204 29.84 19.69 -0.59
N ALA A 205 29.99 18.84 -1.62
CA ALA A 205 30.00 19.30 -3.01
C ALA A 205 28.64 19.91 -3.41
N LEU A 206 27.55 19.44 -2.80
CA LEU A 206 26.21 20.02 -2.98
C LEU A 206 26.17 21.52 -2.67
N LEU A 207 26.96 21.98 -1.70
CA LEU A 207 26.99 23.38 -1.26
C LEU A 207 27.67 24.32 -2.27
N THR A 208 28.46 23.79 -3.20
CA THR A 208 29.23 24.57 -4.17
C THR A 208 28.75 24.41 -5.61
N MET A 209 27.81 23.49 -5.85
CA MET A 209 27.22 23.25 -7.17
C MET A 209 26.27 24.37 -7.57
N LYS A 210 26.29 24.76 -8.86
CA LYS A 210 25.28 25.66 -9.44
C LYS A 210 23.89 25.03 -9.36
N ALA A 211 22.85 25.85 -9.15
CA ALA A 211 21.49 25.37 -8.92
C ALA A 211 20.96 24.46 -10.04
N ASP A 212 21.19 24.84 -11.30
CA ASP A 212 20.82 24.06 -12.48
C ASP A 212 21.53 22.69 -12.55
N VAL A 213 22.84 22.67 -12.33
CA VAL A 213 23.65 21.44 -12.31
C VAL A 213 23.26 20.54 -11.15
N LEU A 214 22.98 21.15 -10.00
CA LEU A 214 22.53 20.46 -8.80
C LEU A 214 21.19 19.75 -9.02
N GLN A 215 20.21 20.46 -9.57
CA GLN A 215 18.88 19.92 -9.85
C GLN A 215 18.96 18.72 -10.81
N ALA A 216 19.70 18.84 -11.91
CA ALA A 216 19.89 17.74 -12.86
C ALA A 216 20.61 16.54 -12.22
N THR A 217 21.63 16.79 -11.38
CA THR A 217 22.40 15.74 -10.71
C THR A 217 21.55 14.96 -9.71
N LEU A 218 20.77 15.67 -8.88
CA LEU A 218 19.88 15.04 -7.91
C LEU A 218 18.73 14.30 -8.60
N GLY A 219 18.13 14.90 -9.63
CA GLY A 219 17.05 14.28 -10.40
C GLY A 219 17.49 12.96 -11.02
N SER A 220 18.65 12.94 -11.69
CA SER A 220 19.21 11.72 -12.25
C SER A 220 19.57 10.69 -11.17
N TYR A 221 20.17 11.11 -10.05
CA TYR A 221 20.55 10.18 -8.99
C TYR A 221 19.35 9.53 -8.30
N ILE A 222 18.33 10.32 -7.95
CA ILE A 222 17.11 9.83 -7.30
C ILE A 222 16.28 9.01 -8.29
N GLY A 223 16.24 9.41 -9.57
CA GLY A 223 15.64 8.61 -10.65
C GLY A 223 16.26 7.23 -10.74
N ASN A 224 17.59 7.16 -10.72
CA ASN A 224 18.31 5.88 -10.69
C ASN A 224 18.08 5.10 -9.40
N TYR A 225 18.01 5.78 -8.26
CA TYR A 225 17.80 5.12 -6.97
C TYR A 225 16.43 4.43 -6.91
N ILE A 226 15.39 5.09 -7.42
CA ILE A 226 14.04 4.53 -7.55
C ILE A 226 14.03 3.42 -8.61
N SER A 227 14.68 3.62 -9.76
CA SER A 227 14.61 2.66 -10.87
C SER A 227 15.25 1.32 -10.55
N VAL A 228 16.34 1.32 -9.80
CA VAL A 228 16.99 0.10 -9.31
C VAL A 228 16.44 -0.37 -7.96
N LYS A 229 15.38 0.29 -7.45
CA LYS A 229 14.63 -0.11 -6.25
C LYS A 229 15.52 -0.26 -5.00
N ASN A 230 16.49 0.63 -4.85
CA ASN A 230 17.57 0.46 -3.87
C ASN A 230 17.12 0.82 -2.44
N THR A 231 17.68 0.12 -1.45
CA THR A 231 17.38 0.25 -0.01
C THR A 231 18.67 0.05 0.82
N THR A 232 18.65 0.36 2.11
CA THR A 232 19.78 0.06 3.00
C THR A 232 19.62 -1.27 3.74
N ASN A 233 20.72 -1.87 4.19
CA ASN A 233 20.69 -3.09 5.03
C ASN A 233 19.85 -2.94 6.31
N LEU A 234 19.72 -1.73 6.85
CA LEU A 234 18.85 -1.47 8.00
C LEU A 234 17.38 -1.56 7.60
N SER A 235 17.02 -1.02 6.43
CA SER A 235 15.68 -1.16 5.86
C SER A 235 15.35 -2.58 5.43
N GLU A 236 16.31 -3.36 4.93
CA GLU A 236 16.12 -4.80 4.66
C GLU A 236 15.82 -5.59 5.94
N ALA A 237 16.58 -5.33 7.01
CA ALA A 237 16.36 -6.01 8.29
C ALA A 237 15.00 -5.65 8.91
N ASP A 238 14.57 -4.39 8.73
CA ASP A 238 13.27 -3.90 9.16
C ASP A 238 12.13 -4.52 8.33
N ALA A 239 12.29 -4.59 7.00
CA ALA A 239 11.35 -5.25 6.10
C ALA A 239 11.23 -6.76 6.36
N ASP A 240 12.34 -7.45 6.63
CA ASP A 240 12.33 -8.86 7.04
C ASP A 240 11.60 -9.07 8.36
N GLU A 241 11.81 -8.19 9.35
CA GLU A 241 11.20 -8.33 10.67
C GLU A 241 9.71 -8.01 10.67
N TYR A 242 9.33 -6.83 10.20
CA TYR A 242 7.93 -6.41 10.20
C TYR A 242 7.13 -7.12 9.11
N GLY A 243 7.77 -7.53 8.02
CA GLY A 243 7.18 -8.34 6.97
C GLY A 243 6.76 -9.70 7.52
N PHE A 244 7.64 -10.34 8.31
CA PHE A 244 7.31 -11.60 9.00
C PHE A 244 6.07 -11.47 9.89
N TYR A 245 5.96 -10.39 10.67
CA TYR A 245 4.79 -10.19 11.54
C TYR A 245 3.52 -9.84 10.77
N LEU A 246 3.62 -9.00 9.73
CA LEU A 246 2.51 -8.71 8.82
C LEU A 246 1.99 -9.99 8.17
N HIS A 247 2.90 -10.79 7.60
CA HIS A 247 2.66 -12.10 6.99
C HIS A 247 1.93 -13.06 7.94
N CYS A 248 2.46 -13.26 9.15
CA CYS A 248 1.84 -14.15 10.12
C CYS A 248 0.47 -13.63 10.58
N SER A 249 0.33 -12.32 10.77
CA SER A 249 -0.95 -11.71 11.18
C SER A 249 -2.04 -11.83 10.12
N ALA A 250 -1.65 -11.86 8.84
CA ALA A 250 -2.54 -12.12 7.71
C ALA A 250 -2.93 -13.60 7.56
N GLY A 251 -2.43 -14.49 8.44
CA GLY A 251 -2.76 -15.91 8.46
C GLY A 251 -1.77 -16.81 7.71
N PHE A 252 -0.71 -16.26 7.09
CA PHE A 252 0.26 -17.08 6.36
C PHE A 252 1.26 -17.81 7.27
N ASN A 253 1.90 -18.83 6.70
CA ASN A 253 2.78 -19.76 7.40
C ASN A 253 4.11 -19.08 7.83
N PRO A 254 4.48 -19.10 9.12
CA PRO A 254 5.75 -18.55 9.60
C PRO A 254 7.01 -19.06 8.88
N GLY A 255 6.96 -20.27 8.31
CA GLY A 255 8.04 -20.83 7.49
C GLY A 255 8.25 -20.16 6.13
N GLY A 256 7.29 -19.33 5.69
CA GLY A 256 7.33 -18.64 4.39
C GLY A 256 8.55 -17.73 4.20
N PHE A 257 9.03 -17.05 5.25
CA PHE A 257 10.23 -16.21 5.16
C PHE A 257 11.52 -17.03 5.01
N SER A 258 11.61 -18.19 5.66
CA SER A 258 12.73 -19.12 5.45
C SER A 258 12.69 -19.71 4.04
N ALA A 259 11.51 -20.10 3.56
CA ALA A 259 11.30 -20.56 2.18
C ALA A 259 11.68 -19.47 1.15
N MET A 260 11.25 -18.22 1.37
CA MET A 260 11.60 -17.07 0.55
C MET A 260 13.11 -16.88 0.47
N THR A 261 13.80 -16.76 1.60
CA THR A 261 15.25 -16.48 1.63
C THR A 261 16.09 -17.60 1.01
N LEU A 262 15.66 -18.85 1.11
CA LEU A 262 16.30 -19.98 0.42
C LEU A 262 16.01 -19.94 -1.10
N ASN A 263 14.78 -19.64 -1.52
CA ASN A 263 14.45 -19.46 -2.94
C ASN A 263 15.23 -18.30 -3.56
N MET A 264 15.43 -17.19 -2.84
CA MET A 264 16.30 -16.08 -3.24
C MET A 264 17.73 -16.55 -3.53
N ALA A 265 18.31 -17.33 -2.61
CA ALA A 265 19.67 -17.83 -2.77
C ALA A 265 19.82 -18.81 -3.96
N LYS A 266 18.76 -19.55 -4.30
CA LYS A 266 18.69 -20.39 -5.50
C LYS A 266 18.49 -19.55 -6.78
N GLY A 267 17.71 -18.49 -6.73
CA GLY A 267 17.54 -17.56 -7.86
C GLY A 267 18.84 -16.84 -8.24
N ASP A 268 19.69 -16.55 -7.25
CA ASP A 268 21.02 -15.95 -7.45
C ASP A 268 22.00 -16.91 -8.16
N ASN A 269 21.72 -18.23 -8.16
CA ASN A 269 22.56 -19.27 -8.77
C ASN A 269 21.79 -20.60 -8.89
N THR A 270 21.64 -21.11 -10.11
CA THR A 270 20.86 -22.32 -10.46
C THR A 270 21.34 -23.65 -9.86
N ASP A 271 22.31 -23.65 -8.94
CA ASP A 271 22.90 -24.85 -8.34
C ASP A 271 22.37 -25.13 -6.92
N ARG A 272 21.75 -26.32 -6.72
CA ARG A 272 21.32 -26.81 -5.39
C ARG A 272 22.47 -26.86 -4.37
N ASN A 273 23.73 -26.87 -4.81
CA ASN A 273 24.89 -26.85 -3.92
C ASN A 273 24.92 -25.63 -2.99
N ILE A 274 24.36 -24.49 -3.41
CA ILE A 274 24.32 -23.28 -2.59
C ILE A 274 23.43 -23.41 -1.36
N ILE A 275 22.30 -24.10 -1.50
CA ILE A 275 21.42 -24.36 -0.36
C ILE A 275 22.12 -25.26 0.67
N LYS A 276 22.89 -26.25 0.20
CA LYS A 276 23.73 -27.08 1.08
C LYS A 276 24.85 -26.27 1.74
N GLU A 277 25.45 -25.33 1.03
CA GLU A 277 26.45 -24.41 1.59
C GLU A 277 25.85 -23.49 2.67
N ILE A 278 24.61 -23.01 2.50
CA ILE A 278 23.91 -22.22 3.52
C ILE A 278 23.72 -23.04 4.78
N PHE A 279 23.21 -24.27 4.67
CA PHE A 279 22.97 -25.13 5.84
C PHE A 279 24.25 -25.62 6.54
N THR A 280 25.37 -25.64 5.82
CA THR A 280 26.68 -26.03 6.38
C THR A 280 27.52 -24.83 6.83
N GLY A 281 27.03 -23.60 6.64
CA GLY A 281 27.76 -22.36 6.92
C GLY A 281 28.96 -22.12 6.00
N ALA A 282 29.00 -22.82 4.85
CA ALA A 282 30.05 -22.72 3.84
C ALA A 282 29.74 -21.68 2.75
N TYR A 283 28.56 -21.03 2.80
CA TYR A 283 28.13 -20.08 1.77
C TYR A 283 28.91 -18.75 1.85
N ASN A 284 29.40 -18.28 0.71
CA ASN A 284 30.29 -17.12 0.61
C ASN A 284 29.57 -15.77 0.46
N HIS A 285 28.24 -15.73 0.63
CA HIS A 285 27.44 -14.51 0.67
C HIS A 285 26.84 -14.29 2.08
N PRO A 286 27.60 -13.65 3.01
CA PRO A 286 27.23 -13.57 4.43
C PRO A 286 25.90 -12.88 4.71
N ALA A 287 25.46 -11.97 3.83
CA ALA A 287 24.20 -11.26 3.99
C ALA A 287 22.99 -12.19 3.80
N SER A 288 23.00 -13.04 2.76
CA SER A 288 21.89 -13.95 2.46
C SER A 288 21.80 -15.07 3.50
N GLN A 289 22.94 -15.62 3.92
CA GLN A 289 22.97 -16.59 5.02
C GLN A 289 22.41 -15.99 6.32
N LYS A 290 22.82 -14.78 6.68
CA LYS A 290 22.32 -14.10 7.89
C LYS A 290 20.81 -13.83 7.82
N ARG A 291 20.29 -13.39 6.68
CA ARG A 291 18.83 -13.19 6.50
C ARG A 291 18.06 -14.48 6.71
N PHE A 292 18.54 -15.59 6.14
CA PHE A 292 17.96 -16.91 6.36
C PHE A 292 18.02 -17.36 7.83
N GLU A 293 19.18 -17.22 8.50
CA GLU A 293 19.33 -17.55 9.92
C GLU A 293 18.35 -16.76 10.79
N GLN A 294 18.15 -15.47 10.48
CA GLN A 294 17.19 -14.62 11.17
C GLN A 294 15.74 -15.00 10.86
N ALA A 295 15.42 -15.39 9.63
CA ALA A 295 14.10 -15.89 9.26
C ALA A 295 13.77 -17.21 10.00
N GLN A 296 14.72 -18.14 10.01
CA GLN A 296 14.61 -19.39 10.77
C GLN A 296 14.42 -19.09 12.26
N GLN A 297 15.24 -18.23 12.85
CA GLN A 297 15.13 -17.88 14.27
C GLN A 297 13.74 -17.30 14.59
N ARG A 298 13.21 -16.40 13.77
CA ARG A 298 11.86 -15.83 13.99
C ARG A 298 10.77 -16.91 13.92
N MET A 299 10.86 -17.84 12.96
CA MET A 299 9.94 -18.98 12.87
C MET A 299 10.01 -19.88 14.12
N GLU A 300 11.22 -20.23 14.58
CA GLU A 300 11.42 -21.05 15.78
C GLU A 300 10.88 -20.34 17.03
N GLU A 301 11.17 -19.04 17.20
CA GLU A 301 10.66 -18.22 18.31
C GLU A 301 9.14 -18.09 18.27
N TYR A 302 8.53 -18.03 17.09
CA TYR A 302 7.07 -18.03 16.90
C TYR A 302 6.44 -19.31 17.48
N GLY A 303 7.08 -20.45 17.28
CA GLY A 303 6.73 -21.74 17.91
C GLY A 303 7.28 -21.94 19.33
N TYR A 304 7.63 -20.86 20.03
CA TYR A 304 8.21 -20.86 21.39
C TYR A 304 9.47 -21.73 21.54
N ASN A 305 10.27 -21.83 20.47
CA ASN A 305 11.49 -22.62 20.37
C ASN A 305 11.30 -24.15 20.51
N HIS A 306 10.08 -24.65 20.41
CA HIS A 306 9.82 -26.09 20.41
C HIS A 306 10.27 -26.76 19.11
N VAL A 307 10.09 -26.08 17.98
CA VAL A 307 10.34 -26.63 16.64
C VAL A 307 11.67 -26.12 16.13
N LYS A 308 12.48 -27.00 15.54
CA LYS A 308 13.73 -26.64 14.87
C LYS A 308 13.89 -27.41 13.58
N VAL A 309 14.46 -26.77 12.56
CA VAL A 309 14.90 -27.46 11.33
C VAL A 309 16.42 -27.58 11.36
N LYS A 310 16.93 -28.80 11.28
CA LYS A 310 18.36 -29.12 11.25
C LYS A 310 18.71 -29.74 9.90
N ASN A 311 19.94 -29.51 9.42
CA ASN A 311 20.41 -29.98 8.11
C ASN A 311 19.52 -29.56 6.92
N GLY A 312 18.70 -28.52 7.10
CA GLY A 312 17.74 -28.02 6.11
C GLY A 312 16.48 -28.84 5.89
N THR A 313 16.44 -30.11 6.30
CA THR A 313 15.33 -31.04 5.98
C THR A 313 14.79 -31.81 7.17
N ASP A 314 15.55 -31.92 8.26
CA ASP A 314 15.14 -32.66 9.45
C ASP A 314 14.40 -31.76 10.43
N ILE A 315 13.13 -32.08 10.69
CA ILE A 315 12.27 -31.34 11.62
C ILE A 315 12.35 -32.02 13.00
N PHE A 316 12.62 -31.21 14.03
CA PHE A 316 12.69 -31.63 15.42
C PHE A 316 11.65 -30.90 16.25
N ILE A 317 11.09 -31.58 17.25
CA ILE A 317 10.25 -31.01 18.30
C ILE A 317 10.89 -31.37 19.65
N ASP A 318 11.31 -30.36 20.42
CA ASP A 318 12.02 -30.52 21.70
C ASP A 318 13.19 -31.51 21.61
N ASP A 319 14.04 -31.28 20.60
CA ASP A 319 15.22 -32.09 20.25
C ASP A 319 14.95 -33.57 19.89
N LYS A 320 13.67 -33.97 19.77
CA LYS A 320 13.29 -35.27 19.21
C LYS A 320 13.02 -35.13 17.72
N HIS A 321 13.62 -36.00 16.92
CA HIS A 321 13.38 -36.04 15.47
C HIS A 321 11.92 -36.41 15.21
N PHE A 322 11.22 -35.57 14.46
CA PHE A 322 9.83 -35.78 14.06
C PHE A 322 9.76 -36.42 12.68
N MET A 323 10.37 -35.77 11.69
CA MET A 323 10.43 -36.28 10.32
C MET A 323 11.58 -35.64 9.53
N THR A 324 11.93 -36.27 8.41
CA THR A 324 12.75 -35.66 7.36
C THR A 324 11.83 -35.32 6.20
N ALA A 325 11.77 -34.05 5.82
CA ALA A 325 10.97 -33.62 4.68
C ALA A 325 11.57 -34.14 3.36
N VAL A 326 10.68 -34.38 2.39
CA VAL A 326 11.05 -34.86 1.06
C VAL A 326 10.55 -33.88 0.01
N GLU A 327 11.21 -33.87 -1.14
CA GLU A 327 10.82 -33.09 -2.31
C GLU A 327 9.43 -33.55 -2.79
N THR A 328 8.59 -32.59 -3.14
CA THR A 328 7.27 -32.80 -3.74
C THR A 328 7.30 -32.29 -5.19
N PRO A 329 6.25 -32.53 -6.00
CA PRO A 329 6.19 -31.95 -7.34
C PRO A 329 6.24 -30.42 -7.35
N GLU A 330 5.81 -29.76 -6.27
CA GLU A 330 5.71 -28.30 -6.15
C GLU A 330 6.87 -27.70 -5.36
N LEU A 331 7.46 -28.43 -4.41
CA LEU A 331 8.37 -27.87 -3.41
C LEU A 331 9.65 -28.69 -3.31
N ALA A 332 10.78 -28.00 -3.19
CA ALA A 332 12.02 -28.64 -2.78
C ALA A 332 11.90 -29.22 -1.36
N ASP A 333 12.73 -30.21 -1.04
CA ASP A 333 12.76 -30.86 0.28
C ASP A 333 12.96 -29.88 1.44
N TRP A 334 13.88 -28.93 1.29
CA TRP A 334 14.12 -27.87 2.27
C TRP A 334 12.93 -26.91 2.38
N GLU A 335 12.30 -26.54 1.26
CA GLU A 335 11.16 -25.63 1.27
C GLU A 335 9.99 -26.26 2.02
N ASN A 336 9.72 -27.52 1.70
CA ASN A 336 8.73 -28.33 2.37
C ASN A 336 9.05 -28.49 3.88
N ALA A 337 10.33 -28.63 4.25
CA ALA A 337 10.73 -28.72 5.66
C ALA A 337 10.35 -27.47 6.46
N TYR A 338 10.67 -26.28 5.95
CA TYR A 338 10.35 -25.02 6.63
C TYR A 338 8.86 -24.72 6.64
N LEU A 339 8.12 -25.08 5.58
CA LEU A 339 6.66 -24.91 5.55
C LEU A 339 5.94 -25.88 6.51
N ILE A 340 6.35 -27.15 6.59
CA ILE A 340 5.82 -28.08 7.60
C ILE A 340 6.16 -27.59 9.01
N ALA A 341 7.42 -27.23 9.26
CA ALA A 341 7.87 -26.74 10.56
C ALA A 341 7.14 -25.45 10.98
N GLY A 342 6.98 -24.50 10.05
CA GLY A 342 6.26 -23.26 10.28
C GLY A 342 4.77 -23.48 10.57
N GLY A 343 4.14 -24.46 9.92
CA GLY A 343 2.78 -24.89 10.27
C GLY A 343 2.69 -25.41 11.71
N ILE A 344 3.68 -26.19 12.15
CA ILE A 344 3.74 -26.67 13.55
C ILE A 344 3.95 -25.48 14.50
N CYS A 345 4.88 -24.56 14.18
CA CYS A 345 5.11 -23.34 14.96
C CYS A 345 3.83 -22.52 15.11
N LYS A 346 3.08 -22.32 14.03
CA LYS A 346 1.81 -21.59 14.06
C LYS A 346 0.78 -22.28 14.94
N GLY A 347 0.64 -23.61 14.84
CA GLY A 347 -0.27 -24.35 15.71
C GLY A 347 0.09 -24.23 17.19
N ILE A 348 1.38 -24.32 17.52
CA ILE A 348 1.88 -24.15 18.90
C ILE A 348 1.63 -22.71 19.39
N HIS A 349 1.81 -21.73 18.52
CA HIS A 349 1.53 -20.34 18.81
C HIS A 349 0.05 -20.11 19.09
N ASP A 350 -0.83 -20.52 18.17
CA ASP A 350 -2.25 -20.17 18.16
C ASP A 350 -3.08 -20.99 19.17
N TYR A 351 -2.66 -22.22 19.46
CA TYR A 351 -3.37 -23.13 20.37
C TYR A 351 -2.59 -23.43 21.64
N SER A 352 -3.32 -23.63 22.75
CA SER A 352 -2.72 -23.96 24.05
C SER A 352 -2.85 -25.43 24.45
N THR A 353 -3.54 -26.25 23.67
CA THR A 353 -3.67 -27.70 23.88
C THR A 353 -3.75 -28.45 22.54
N VAL A 354 -3.46 -29.75 22.55
CA VAL A 354 -3.52 -30.60 21.34
C VAL A 354 -4.95 -30.75 20.83
N GLU A 355 -5.93 -30.82 21.74
CA GLU A 355 -7.35 -30.96 21.40
C GLU A 355 -7.85 -29.76 20.60
N ALA A 356 -7.35 -28.56 20.90
CA ALA A 356 -7.73 -27.34 20.20
C ALA A 356 -7.28 -27.30 18.73
N TRP A 357 -6.31 -28.14 18.33
CA TRP A 357 -5.93 -28.27 16.93
C TRP A 357 -7.03 -28.97 16.12
N GLY A 358 -7.87 -29.79 16.76
CA GLY A 358 -9.04 -30.42 16.15
C GLY A 358 -8.75 -31.68 15.34
N PHE A 359 -7.70 -32.45 15.69
CA PHE A 359 -7.32 -33.67 14.96
C PHE A 359 -8.53 -34.61 14.74
N GLY A 360 -8.67 -35.14 13.52
CA GLY A 360 -9.76 -36.05 13.15
C GLY A 360 -11.10 -35.37 12.86
N THR A 361 -11.19 -34.05 12.91
CA THR A 361 -12.36 -33.29 12.46
C THR A 361 -12.20 -32.83 11.00
N PRO A 362 -13.31 -32.56 10.28
CA PRO A 362 -13.23 -32.00 8.92
C PRO A 362 -12.50 -30.66 8.84
N ASP A 363 -12.59 -29.86 9.91
CA ASP A 363 -12.05 -28.50 9.99
C ASP A 363 -10.69 -28.43 10.70
N PHE A 364 -10.00 -29.57 10.88
CA PHE A 364 -8.66 -29.64 11.48
C PHE A 364 -7.71 -28.68 10.77
N LEU A 365 -7.12 -27.74 11.52
CA LEU A 365 -6.16 -26.74 11.01
C LEU A 365 -6.66 -26.09 9.70
N SER A 366 -7.75 -25.33 9.77
CA SER A 366 -8.46 -24.80 8.60
C SER A 366 -7.79 -23.59 7.92
N ASP A 367 -6.80 -22.97 8.56
CA ASP A 367 -6.03 -21.86 7.98
C ASP A 367 -5.14 -22.33 6.81
N ILE A 368 -4.93 -21.45 5.83
CA ILE A 368 -4.12 -21.73 4.63
C ILE A 368 -2.68 -22.09 4.99
N ALA A 369 -2.15 -21.51 6.07
CA ALA A 369 -0.80 -21.78 6.57
C ALA A 369 -0.51 -23.24 6.90
N TYR A 370 -1.54 -24.08 7.08
CA TYR A 370 -1.36 -25.49 7.45
C TYR A 370 -1.36 -26.44 6.25
N LYS A 371 -1.42 -25.95 4.99
CA LYS A 371 -1.48 -26.80 3.78
C LYS A 371 -0.41 -27.89 3.80
N ASP A 372 0.86 -27.52 3.92
CA ASP A 372 1.97 -28.47 3.81
C ASP A 372 2.07 -29.41 5.02
N LEU A 373 1.79 -28.90 6.22
CA LEU A 373 1.67 -29.74 7.41
C LEU A 373 0.56 -30.78 7.26
N LYS A 374 -0.63 -30.39 6.79
CA LYS A 374 -1.76 -31.32 6.57
C LYS A 374 -1.41 -32.38 5.53
N ASN A 375 -0.70 -32.00 4.47
CA ASN A 375 -0.23 -32.95 3.47
C ASN A 375 0.69 -34.01 4.08
N ALA A 376 1.64 -33.62 4.96
CA ALA A 376 2.50 -34.55 5.68
C ALA A 376 1.71 -35.44 6.66
N LEU A 377 0.70 -34.89 7.34
CA LEU A 377 -0.13 -35.60 8.31
C LEU A 377 -1.16 -36.56 7.69
N ASN A 378 -1.23 -36.65 6.36
CA ASN A 378 -1.97 -37.73 5.68
C ASN A 378 -1.39 -39.12 6.01
N ASP A 379 -0.13 -39.20 6.46
CA ASP A 379 0.41 -40.39 7.10
C ASP A 379 -0.12 -40.49 8.55
N PRO A 380 -0.95 -41.51 8.88
CA PRO A 380 -1.51 -41.66 10.22
C PRO A 380 -0.46 -41.84 11.31
N SER A 381 0.71 -42.40 10.97
CA SER A 381 1.80 -42.61 11.93
C SER A 381 2.47 -41.28 12.30
N LEU A 382 2.70 -40.41 11.32
CA LEU A 382 3.19 -39.04 11.56
C LEU A 382 2.15 -38.23 12.34
N SER A 383 0.86 -38.36 12.00
CA SER A 383 -0.22 -37.70 12.73
C SER A 383 -0.26 -38.08 14.22
N ALA A 384 -0.16 -39.37 14.54
CA ALA A 384 -0.11 -39.84 15.92
C ALA A 384 1.18 -39.42 16.65
N SER A 385 2.32 -39.45 15.93
CA SER A 385 3.61 -39.00 16.44
C SER A 385 3.59 -37.52 16.80
N LEU A 386 3.05 -36.67 15.92
CA LEU A 386 2.93 -35.23 16.16
C LEU A 386 2.05 -34.95 17.38
N GLN A 387 0.87 -35.58 17.47
CA GLN A 387 -0.01 -35.40 18.64
C GLN A 387 0.73 -35.75 19.94
N THR A 388 1.48 -36.84 19.95
CA THR A 388 2.29 -37.26 21.12
C THR A 388 3.37 -36.23 21.46
N MET A 389 4.07 -35.70 20.45
CA MET A 389 5.12 -34.69 20.64
C MET A 389 4.53 -33.36 21.14
N LEU A 390 3.40 -32.92 20.59
CA LEU A 390 2.70 -31.72 21.04
C LEU A 390 2.19 -31.84 22.48
N THR A 391 1.68 -33.00 22.89
CA THR A 391 1.30 -33.25 24.29
C THR A 391 2.49 -33.04 25.22
N ASN A 392 3.67 -33.51 24.82
CA ASN A 392 4.89 -33.31 25.61
C ASN A 392 5.34 -31.85 25.59
N ALA A 393 5.32 -31.17 24.45
CA ALA A 393 5.69 -29.76 24.31
C ALA A 393 4.83 -28.86 25.22
N TYR A 394 3.50 -29.02 25.19
CA TYR A 394 2.59 -28.27 26.05
C TYR A 394 2.76 -28.63 27.55
N ALA A 395 3.17 -29.85 27.87
CA ALA A 395 3.51 -30.20 29.26
C ALA A 395 4.85 -29.55 29.69
N LEU A 396 5.82 -29.41 28.79
CA LEU A 396 7.08 -28.72 29.06
C LEU A 396 6.88 -27.23 29.33
N ASP A 397 5.94 -26.56 28.65
CA ASP A 397 5.54 -25.17 28.96
C ASP A 397 5.13 -24.96 30.45
N ILE A 398 4.69 -26.03 31.13
CA ILE A 398 4.29 -26.02 32.54
C ILE A 398 5.51 -26.15 33.49
N HIS A 399 6.63 -26.67 33.03
CA HIS A 399 7.74 -27.05 33.91
C HIS A 399 9.10 -26.44 33.51
N ASP A 400 9.28 -26.07 32.25
CA ASP A 400 10.48 -25.43 31.72
C ASP A 400 10.36 -23.91 31.79
N ASN A 401 11.32 -23.29 32.47
CA ASN A 401 11.37 -21.84 32.58
C ASN A 401 11.73 -21.17 31.25
N ASP A 402 12.47 -21.83 30.36
CA ASP A 402 12.97 -21.22 29.12
C ASP A 402 11.88 -21.10 28.06
N HIS A 403 11.10 -22.16 27.80
CA HIS A 403 9.94 -22.11 26.89
C HIS A 403 8.86 -21.15 27.40
N ARG A 404 8.51 -21.24 28.69
CA ARG A 404 7.57 -20.30 29.32
C ARG A 404 8.03 -18.85 29.23
N SER A 405 9.31 -18.59 29.48
CA SER A 405 9.90 -17.25 29.40
C SER A 405 9.85 -16.73 27.97
N THR A 406 10.17 -17.58 26.98
CA THR A 406 10.07 -17.25 25.55
C THR A 406 8.64 -16.90 25.18
N LYS A 407 7.68 -17.76 25.53
CA LYS A 407 6.24 -17.55 25.30
C LYS A 407 5.73 -16.24 25.90
N ALA A 408 6.06 -15.97 27.16
CA ALA A 408 5.67 -14.75 27.84
C ALA A 408 6.29 -13.49 27.19
N LYS A 409 7.57 -13.55 26.80
CA LYS A 409 8.25 -12.46 26.09
C LYS A 409 7.63 -12.20 24.72
N LEU A 410 7.41 -13.25 23.92
CA LEU A 410 6.84 -13.13 22.59
C LEU A 410 5.42 -12.56 22.64
N ARG A 411 4.55 -13.10 23.50
CA ARG A 411 3.18 -12.59 23.66
C ARG A 411 3.13 -11.14 24.13
N LYS A 412 4.06 -10.74 25.01
CA LYS A 412 4.20 -9.35 25.42
C LYS A 412 4.63 -8.46 24.24
N ALA A 413 5.65 -8.86 23.49
CA ALA A 413 6.15 -8.11 22.33
C ALA A 413 5.10 -8.01 21.21
N GLU A 414 4.38 -9.10 20.93
CA GLU A 414 3.25 -9.14 20.01
C GLU A 414 2.15 -8.17 20.43
N LYS A 415 1.74 -8.20 21.71
CA LYS A 415 0.75 -7.27 22.24
C LYS A 415 1.22 -5.82 22.11
N GLU A 416 2.45 -5.51 22.47
CA GLU A 416 3.00 -4.15 22.36
C GLU A 416 3.06 -3.67 20.90
N ARG A 417 3.47 -4.53 19.96
CA ARG A 417 3.46 -4.23 18.53
C ARG A 417 2.03 -3.99 18.02
N ASN A 418 1.10 -4.87 18.37
CA ASN A 418 -0.29 -4.77 17.97
C ASN A 418 -0.95 -3.50 18.53
N ASP A 419 -0.70 -3.19 19.81
CA ASP A 419 -1.20 -1.96 20.44
C ASP A 419 -0.65 -0.71 19.74
N LYS A 420 0.64 -0.70 19.34
CA LYS A 420 1.24 0.41 18.58
C LYS A 420 0.58 0.57 17.22
N ILE A 421 0.38 -0.51 16.48
CA ILE A 421 -0.25 -0.47 15.15
C ILE A 421 -1.70 0.00 15.25
N THR A 422 -2.50 -0.58 16.15
CA THR A 422 -3.89 -0.16 16.39
C THR A 422 -3.96 1.31 16.84
N LYS A 423 -3.02 1.76 17.67
CA LYS A 423 -2.92 3.17 18.05
C LYS A 423 -2.62 4.03 16.81
N ARG A 424 -1.67 3.63 15.97
CA ARG A 424 -1.33 4.37 14.76
C ARG A 424 -2.50 4.44 13.78
N GLN A 425 -3.20 3.33 13.53
CA GLN A 425 -4.42 3.28 12.71
C GLN A 425 -5.48 4.29 13.19
N LYS A 426 -5.64 4.45 14.52
CA LYS A 426 -6.55 5.46 15.09
C LYS A 426 -6.02 6.89 14.94
N GLU A 427 -4.71 7.10 15.14
CA GLU A 427 -4.09 8.43 14.99
C GLU A 427 -4.14 8.95 13.56
N VAL A 428 -3.92 8.09 12.56
CA VAL A 428 -3.96 8.47 11.14
C VAL A 428 -5.40 8.69 10.64
N MET A 429 -6.38 8.01 11.24
CA MET A 429 -7.80 8.21 10.98
C MET A 429 -8.35 9.37 11.81
N SER A 430 -7.90 10.57 11.48
CA SER A 430 -8.27 11.82 12.18
C SER A 430 -8.63 12.93 11.20
N ALA A 431 -9.44 13.88 11.65
CA ALA A 431 -9.90 14.99 10.81
C ALA A 431 -8.75 15.82 10.22
N GLU A 432 -7.62 15.94 10.94
CA GLU A 432 -6.42 16.63 10.47
C GLU A 432 -5.83 16.00 9.19
N ASN A 433 -6.03 14.69 9.00
CA ASN A 433 -5.53 13.94 7.85
C ASN A 433 -6.56 13.75 6.74
N ALA A 434 -7.81 14.19 6.93
CA ALA A 434 -8.90 13.95 5.98
C ALA A 434 -8.62 14.55 4.58
N SER A 435 -7.91 15.68 4.53
CA SER A 435 -7.51 16.35 3.29
C SER A 435 -6.52 15.54 2.44
N SER A 436 -5.70 14.67 3.06
CA SER A 436 -4.80 13.78 2.31
C SER A 436 -5.61 12.76 1.52
N TYR A 437 -6.54 12.08 2.20
CA TYR A 437 -7.45 11.11 1.57
C TYR A 437 -8.36 11.75 0.51
N GLU A 438 -8.81 13.00 0.74
CA GLU A 438 -9.53 13.79 -0.26
C GLU A 438 -8.66 14.02 -1.51
N GLY A 439 -7.39 14.40 -1.34
CA GLY A 439 -6.44 14.55 -2.44
C GLY A 439 -6.30 13.26 -3.26
N HIS A 440 -6.26 12.10 -2.60
CA HIS A 440 -6.22 10.81 -3.27
C HIS A 440 -7.52 10.50 -4.03
N PHE A 441 -8.67 10.79 -3.41
CA PHE A 441 -9.98 10.65 -4.06
C PHE A 441 -10.04 11.47 -5.37
N GLU A 442 -9.60 12.73 -5.34
CA GLU A 442 -9.57 13.58 -6.53
C GLU A 442 -8.61 13.04 -7.59
N GLY A 443 -7.41 12.58 -7.18
CA GLY A 443 -6.43 11.98 -8.10
C GLY A 443 -6.96 10.72 -8.78
N TYR A 444 -7.54 9.77 -8.02
CA TYR A 444 -8.13 8.56 -8.58
C TYR A 444 -9.36 8.85 -9.44
N THR A 445 -10.16 9.87 -9.10
CA THR A 445 -11.31 10.31 -9.91
C THR A 445 -10.85 10.81 -11.28
N LYS A 446 -9.78 11.62 -11.35
CA LYS A 446 -9.21 12.10 -12.62
C LYS A 446 -8.68 10.96 -13.49
N LEU A 447 -8.20 9.89 -12.87
CA LEU A 447 -7.73 8.68 -13.55
C LEU A 447 -8.86 7.73 -13.97
N GLY A 448 -10.11 8.00 -13.59
CA GLY A 448 -11.25 7.10 -13.83
C GLY A 448 -11.20 5.82 -12.99
N LEU A 449 -10.42 5.78 -11.91
CA LEU A 449 -10.27 4.62 -11.03
C LEU A 449 -11.32 4.65 -9.90
N ASN A 450 -12.60 4.57 -10.27
CA ASN A 450 -13.71 4.91 -9.38
C ASN A 450 -13.83 4.04 -8.13
N VAL A 451 -13.43 2.76 -8.19
CA VAL A 451 -13.39 1.89 -6.99
C VAL A 451 -12.35 2.37 -5.98
N LEU A 452 -11.17 2.80 -6.43
CA LEU A 452 -10.14 3.36 -5.55
C LEU A 452 -10.54 4.74 -5.04
N ALA A 453 -11.11 5.59 -5.91
CA ALA A 453 -11.67 6.88 -5.51
C ALA A 453 -12.72 6.72 -4.40
N TYR A 454 -13.63 5.75 -4.53
CA TYR A 454 -14.62 5.44 -3.49
C TYR A 454 -13.97 5.02 -2.17
N LYS A 455 -12.97 4.13 -2.20
CA LYS A 455 -12.26 3.72 -0.97
C LYS A 455 -11.59 4.90 -0.27
N GLU A 456 -10.98 5.82 -1.02
CA GLU A 456 -10.35 7.02 -0.45
C GLU A 456 -11.37 8.05 0.06
N ALA A 457 -12.49 8.24 -0.66
CA ALA A 457 -13.60 9.07 -0.17
C ALA A 457 -14.18 8.50 1.15
N GLU A 458 -14.29 7.17 1.26
CA GLU A 458 -14.76 6.51 2.47
C GLU A 458 -13.80 6.73 3.64
N LYS A 459 -12.47 6.65 3.40
CA LYS A 459 -11.46 6.99 4.41
C LYS A 459 -11.56 8.46 4.84
N ALA A 460 -11.66 9.40 3.89
CA ALA A 460 -11.80 10.83 4.18
C ALA A 460 -13.04 11.11 5.04
N TYR A 461 -14.17 10.49 4.69
CA TYR A 461 -15.42 10.61 5.45
C TYR A 461 -15.33 9.98 6.84
N LYS A 462 -14.67 8.81 6.98
CA LYS A 462 -14.45 8.19 8.30
C LYS A 462 -13.53 9.06 9.18
N ALA A 463 -12.55 9.74 8.58
CA ALA A 463 -11.63 10.63 9.26
C ALA A 463 -12.31 11.92 9.74
N ASP A 464 -13.21 12.50 8.94
CA ASP A 464 -14.00 13.68 9.30
C ASP A 464 -15.47 13.57 8.83
N PRO A 465 -16.34 12.87 9.58
CA PRO A 465 -17.73 12.64 9.20
C PRO A 465 -18.62 13.88 9.37
N ASN A 466 -18.09 14.97 9.95
CA ASN A 466 -18.79 16.24 10.13
C ASN A 466 -18.40 17.27 9.05
N SER A 467 -17.47 16.94 8.15
CA SER A 467 -17.16 17.78 7.00
C SER A 467 -18.18 17.56 5.88
N TYR A 468 -18.78 18.67 5.42
CA TYR A 468 -19.68 18.64 4.27
C TYR A 468 -18.93 18.27 2.98
N ILE A 469 -17.63 18.59 2.88
CA ILE A 469 -16.78 18.24 1.74
C ILE A 469 -16.64 16.73 1.68
N GLN A 470 -16.20 16.08 2.77
CA GLN A 470 -15.99 14.63 2.77
C GLN A 470 -17.31 13.86 2.63
N THR A 471 -18.37 14.37 3.26
CA THR A 471 -19.72 13.81 3.12
C THR A 471 -20.23 13.93 1.67
N GLY A 472 -20.04 15.08 1.01
CA GLY A 472 -20.45 15.24 -0.38
C GLY A 472 -19.54 14.50 -1.38
N ASN A 473 -18.25 14.29 -1.06
CA ASN A 473 -17.35 13.46 -1.86
C ASN A 473 -17.79 11.98 -1.88
N MET A 474 -18.38 11.47 -0.79
CA MET A 474 -19.03 10.15 -0.82
C MET A 474 -20.14 10.07 -1.87
N SER A 475 -20.98 11.11 -1.98
CA SER A 475 -22.03 11.15 -3.01
C SER A 475 -21.45 11.16 -4.42
N ARG A 476 -20.37 11.92 -4.65
CA ARG A 476 -19.67 12.00 -5.95
C ARG A 476 -19.06 10.65 -6.33
N ALA A 477 -18.41 9.98 -5.38
CA ALA A 477 -17.82 8.67 -5.60
C ALA A 477 -18.87 7.59 -5.93
N LEU A 478 -19.98 7.56 -5.19
CA LEU A 478 -21.11 6.65 -5.48
C LEU A 478 -21.71 6.91 -6.86
N ASN A 479 -21.88 8.17 -7.24
CA ASN A 479 -22.36 8.53 -8.56
C ASN A 479 -21.41 8.10 -9.68
N ALA A 480 -20.09 8.18 -9.47
CA ALA A 480 -19.11 7.70 -10.45
C ALA A 480 -19.20 6.18 -10.65
N LEU A 481 -19.31 5.41 -9.55
CA LEU A 481 -19.58 3.96 -9.63
C LEU A 481 -20.91 3.65 -10.33
N ASN A 482 -21.93 4.47 -10.10
CA ASN A 482 -23.23 4.31 -10.74
C ASN A 482 -23.19 4.61 -12.25
N ALA A 483 -22.34 5.56 -12.67
CA ALA A 483 -22.10 5.83 -14.08
C ALA A 483 -21.48 4.61 -14.78
N GLU A 484 -20.47 3.97 -14.18
CA GLU A 484 -19.90 2.72 -14.70
C GLU A 484 -20.93 1.58 -14.73
N TYR A 485 -21.77 1.48 -13.69
CA TYR A 485 -22.85 0.49 -13.66
C TYR A 485 -23.82 0.73 -14.82
N ARG A 486 -24.22 1.98 -15.07
CA ARG A 486 -25.10 2.34 -16.18
C ARG A 486 -24.49 2.05 -17.54
N GLU A 487 -23.20 2.28 -17.73
CA GLU A 487 -22.53 1.92 -18.99
C GLU A 487 -22.60 0.41 -19.27
N LYS A 488 -22.52 -0.43 -18.23
CA LYS A 488 -22.56 -1.89 -18.35
C LYS A 488 -23.99 -2.45 -18.45
N HIS A 489 -24.95 -1.84 -17.78
CA HIS A 489 -26.30 -2.39 -17.60
C HIS A 489 -27.41 -1.58 -18.29
N ASN A 490 -27.09 -0.42 -18.86
CA ASN A 490 -28.03 0.52 -19.47
C ASN A 490 -29.16 0.99 -18.52
N THR A 491 -28.93 0.89 -17.21
CA THR A 491 -29.82 1.34 -16.14
C THR A 491 -29.00 1.85 -14.95
N TRP A 492 -29.57 2.74 -14.15
CA TRP A 492 -28.96 3.14 -12.88
C TRP A 492 -29.12 2.02 -11.83
N ASN A 493 -28.17 1.95 -10.92
CA ASN A 493 -28.27 1.15 -9.70
C ASN A 493 -28.96 1.98 -8.61
N ASP A 494 -30.14 1.53 -8.19
CA ASP A 494 -30.96 2.25 -7.22
C ASP A 494 -30.27 2.41 -5.85
N ASP A 495 -29.48 1.44 -5.40
CA ASP A 495 -28.75 1.52 -4.12
C ASP A 495 -27.69 2.62 -4.15
N TYR A 496 -26.92 2.72 -5.23
CA TYR A 496 -25.94 3.80 -5.40
C TYR A 496 -26.61 5.18 -5.51
N THR A 497 -27.71 5.27 -6.25
CA THR A 497 -28.48 6.52 -6.36
C THR A 497 -29.03 6.95 -5.00
N GLN A 498 -29.66 6.05 -4.24
CA GLN A 498 -30.22 6.38 -2.93
C GLN A 498 -29.13 6.79 -1.94
N LYS A 499 -28.02 6.06 -1.86
CA LYS A 499 -26.90 6.45 -0.99
C LYS A 499 -26.30 7.81 -1.38
N ALA A 500 -26.18 8.10 -2.68
CA ALA A 500 -25.69 9.40 -3.13
C ALA A 500 -26.62 10.55 -2.70
N ILE A 501 -27.94 10.35 -2.76
CA ILE A 501 -28.94 11.28 -2.22
C ILE A 501 -28.76 11.44 -0.71
N GLU A 502 -28.70 10.34 0.06
CA GLU A 502 -28.53 10.37 1.52
C GLU A 502 -27.28 11.15 1.97
N TYR A 503 -26.13 10.90 1.33
CA TYR A 503 -24.90 11.62 1.61
C TYR A 503 -25.00 13.10 1.24
N THR A 504 -25.68 13.44 0.14
CA THR A 504 -25.87 14.84 -0.27
C THR A 504 -26.78 15.59 0.69
N ASP A 505 -27.88 14.97 1.14
CA ASP A 505 -28.76 15.52 2.17
C ASP A 505 -28.00 15.74 3.49
N LYS A 506 -27.18 14.77 3.89
CA LYS A 506 -26.34 14.90 5.09
C LYS A 506 -25.35 16.06 4.96
N ALA A 507 -24.70 16.22 3.80
CA ALA A 507 -23.78 17.33 3.56
C ALA A 507 -24.51 18.68 3.60
N LEU A 508 -25.69 18.80 2.98
CA LEU A 508 -26.53 20.00 3.04
C LEU A 508 -26.96 20.33 4.47
N LYS A 509 -27.32 19.33 5.26
CA LYS A 509 -27.64 19.49 6.70
C LYS A 509 -26.45 20.09 7.45
N ILE A 510 -25.24 19.56 7.25
CA ILE A 510 -24.02 20.09 7.86
C ILE A 510 -23.82 21.56 7.47
N CYS A 511 -24.00 21.91 6.19
CA CYS A 511 -23.89 23.29 5.75
C CYS A 511 -24.92 24.20 6.42
N GLN A 512 -26.18 23.77 6.53
CA GLN A 512 -27.25 24.52 7.20
C GLN A 512 -26.92 24.76 8.68
N ASP A 513 -26.53 23.71 9.40
CA ASP A 513 -26.25 23.77 10.84
C ASP A 513 -25.03 24.67 11.14
N ASN A 514 -24.13 24.85 10.17
CA ASN A 514 -22.90 25.65 10.31
C ASN A 514 -22.91 26.97 9.50
N SER A 515 -24.05 27.35 8.90
CA SER A 515 -24.18 28.56 8.06
C SER A 515 -23.12 28.65 6.94
N ILE A 516 -22.88 27.54 6.24
CA ILE A 516 -21.97 27.47 5.09
C ILE A 516 -22.75 27.79 3.81
N ASP A 517 -22.32 28.83 3.09
CA ASP A 517 -23.02 29.31 1.90
C ASP A 517 -22.59 28.62 0.59
N ASP A 518 -21.40 28.02 0.54
CA ASP A 518 -20.87 27.32 -0.65
C ASP A 518 -21.52 25.94 -0.86
N THR A 519 -22.82 25.96 -1.15
CA THR A 519 -23.69 24.77 -1.26
C THR A 519 -24.19 24.53 -2.68
N TYR A 520 -23.81 25.39 -3.64
CA TYR A 520 -24.25 25.31 -5.03
C TYR A 520 -24.03 23.91 -5.63
N TRP A 521 -22.84 23.36 -5.47
CA TRP A 521 -22.46 22.07 -6.04
C TRP A 521 -23.24 20.90 -5.42
N LEU A 522 -23.60 20.99 -4.13
CA LEU A 522 -24.44 20.00 -3.46
C LEU A 522 -25.86 19.99 -4.02
N TYR A 523 -26.46 21.16 -4.24
CA TYR A 523 -27.78 21.24 -4.88
C TYR A 523 -27.75 20.79 -6.34
N SER A 524 -26.68 21.11 -7.08
CA SER A 524 -26.47 20.62 -8.44
C SER A 524 -26.37 19.09 -8.49
N ASN A 525 -25.63 18.49 -7.55
CA ASN A 525 -25.53 17.04 -7.40
C ASN A 525 -26.86 16.41 -6.99
N MET A 526 -27.55 16.99 -6.01
CA MET A 526 -28.88 16.54 -5.57
C MET A 526 -29.86 16.52 -6.74
N ALA A 527 -29.88 17.58 -7.57
CA ALA A 527 -30.71 17.61 -8.76
C ALA A 527 -30.41 16.44 -9.69
N TYR A 528 -29.14 16.17 -9.96
CA TYR A 528 -28.72 15.06 -10.80
C TYR A 528 -29.13 13.70 -10.21
N TYR A 529 -28.90 13.46 -8.92
CA TYR A 529 -29.22 12.18 -8.29
C TYR A 529 -30.73 11.93 -8.18
N GLN A 530 -31.52 12.96 -7.86
CA GLN A 530 -32.98 12.85 -7.86
C GLN A 530 -33.53 12.62 -9.27
N MET A 531 -32.90 13.18 -10.31
CA MET A 531 -33.25 12.89 -11.71
C MET A 531 -32.97 11.42 -12.06
N GLN A 532 -31.85 10.84 -11.59
CA GLN A 532 -31.57 9.41 -11.74
C GLN A 532 -32.64 8.54 -11.07
N ALA A 533 -33.07 8.95 -9.87
CA ALA A 533 -34.16 8.31 -9.13
C ALA A 533 -35.56 8.56 -9.72
N GLN A 534 -35.66 9.29 -10.84
CA GLN A 534 -36.92 9.69 -11.49
C GLN A 534 -37.83 10.58 -10.60
N ASN A 535 -37.27 11.19 -9.56
CA ASN A 535 -37.94 12.15 -8.69
C ASN A 535 -37.85 13.57 -9.27
N TYR A 536 -38.44 13.76 -10.46
CA TYR A 536 -38.27 14.98 -11.26
C TYR A 536 -38.70 16.27 -10.56
N ALA A 537 -39.71 16.22 -9.68
CA ALA A 537 -40.16 17.39 -8.90
C ALA A 537 -39.08 17.84 -7.90
N THR A 538 -38.56 16.93 -7.10
CA THR A 538 -37.47 17.21 -6.13
C THR A 538 -36.19 17.59 -6.85
N SER A 539 -35.89 16.96 -7.99
CA SER A 539 -34.77 17.34 -8.85
C SER A 539 -34.91 18.79 -9.34
N ASN A 540 -36.10 19.23 -9.74
CA ASN A 540 -36.38 20.62 -10.10
C ASN A 540 -36.15 21.59 -8.96
N GLU A 541 -36.64 21.29 -7.76
CA GLU A 541 -36.44 22.13 -6.58
C GLU A 541 -34.95 22.33 -6.29
N ALA A 542 -34.16 21.26 -6.32
CA ALA A 542 -32.72 21.31 -6.14
C ALA A 542 -32.01 22.10 -7.25
N ALA A 543 -32.35 21.87 -8.52
CA ALA A 543 -31.75 22.58 -9.65
C ALA A 543 -32.07 24.09 -9.62
N LEU A 544 -33.30 24.48 -9.27
CA LEU A 544 -33.68 25.88 -9.10
C LEU A 544 -32.93 26.54 -7.95
N LYS A 545 -32.73 25.81 -6.85
CA LYS A 545 -31.90 26.29 -5.73
C LYS A 545 -30.45 26.49 -6.18
N ALA A 546 -29.88 25.55 -6.94
CA ALA A 546 -28.54 25.69 -7.51
C ALA A 546 -28.43 26.93 -8.43
N ILE A 547 -29.39 27.14 -9.34
CA ILE A 547 -29.45 28.35 -10.20
C ILE A 547 -29.47 29.62 -9.36
N SER A 548 -30.25 29.65 -8.27
CA SER A 548 -30.34 30.84 -7.41
C SER A 548 -29.01 31.18 -6.72
N LEU A 549 -28.15 30.19 -6.50
CA LEU A 549 -26.84 30.34 -5.87
C LEU A 549 -25.75 30.67 -6.90
N LYS A 550 -25.83 30.07 -8.10
CA LYS A 550 -24.86 30.28 -9.18
C LYS A 550 -25.58 30.32 -10.54
N PRO A 551 -26.10 31.49 -10.95
CA PRO A 551 -26.96 31.62 -12.13
C PRO A 551 -26.23 31.42 -13.46
N ASP A 552 -24.91 31.53 -13.50
CA ASP A 552 -24.12 31.38 -14.72
C ASP A 552 -23.92 29.91 -15.14
N GLU A 553 -24.30 28.97 -14.27
CA GLU A 553 -24.07 27.54 -14.48
C GLU A 553 -25.17 26.89 -15.32
N LYS A 554 -24.87 26.76 -16.62
CA LYS A 554 -25.79 26.23 -17.64
C LYS A 554 -26.40 24.87 -17.29
N SER A 555 -25.66 23.96 -16.66
CA SER A 555 -26.07 22.58 -16.43
C SER A 555 -27.40 22.46 -15.65
N ASN A 556 -27.66 23.35 -14.70
CA ASN A 556 -28.88 23.29 -13.90
C ASN A 556 -30.12 23.73 -14.68
N TYR A 557 -29.99 24.66 -15.64
CA TYR A 557 -31.10 24.99 -16.53
C TYR A 557 -31.49 23.80 -17.41
N ARG A 558 -30.49 23.00 -17.84
CA ARG A 558 -30.75 21.75 -18.56
C ARG A 558 -31.51 20.75 -17.69
N PHE A 559 -31.14 20.59 -16.42
CA PHE A 559 -31.88 19.73 -15.50
C PHE A 559 -33.33 20.18 -15.35
N VAL A 560 -33.57 21.48 -15.13
CA VAL A 560 -34.94 21.99 -15.03
C VAL A 560 -35.73 21.79 -16.32
N GLY A 561 -35.10 22.03 -17.48
CA GLY A 561 -35.71 21.79 -18.79
C GLY A 561 -36.13 20.33 -18.98
N TYR A 562 -35.22 19.39 -18.71
CA TYR A 562 -35.47 17.96 -18.82
C TYR A 562 -36.58 17.49 -17.86
N ASN A 563 -36.45 17.81 -16.58
CA ASN A 563 -37.41 17.42 -15.56
C ASN A 563 -38.81 17.99 -15.82
N SER A 564 -38.90 19.25 -16.27
CA SER A 564 -40.18 19.88 -16.62
C SER A 564 -40.85 19.14 -17.78
N LEU A 565 -40.07 18.71 -18.77
CA LEU A 565 -40.58 17.89 -19.86
C LEU A 565 -41.11 16.53 -19.35
N MET A 566 -40.37 15.86 -18.47
CA MET A 566 -40.80 14.59 -17.85
C MET A 566 -42.05 14.73 -16.99
N LEU A 567 -42.28 15.92 -16.41
CA LEU A 567 -43.49 16.26 -15.64
C LEU A 567 -44.66 16.73 -16.54
N GLY A 568 -44.47 16.83 -17.86
CA GLY A 568 -45.48 17.31 -18.81
C GLY A 568 -45.63 18.84 -18.89
N ASP A 569 -44.75 19.61 -18.24
CA ASP A 569 -44.72 21.07 -18.34
C ASP A 569 -43.82 21.53 -19.50
N LYS A 570 -44.38 21.46 -20.70
CA LYS A 570 -43.70 21.88 -21.93
C LYS A 570 -43.30 23.36 -21.91
N GLY A 571 -44.10 24.22 -21.27
CA GLY A 571 -43.83 25.66 -21.19
C GLY A 571 -42.55 25.96 -20.41
N SER A 572 -42.42 25.36 -19.22
CA SER A 572 -41.19 25.45 -18.43
C SER A 572 -40.03 24.75 -19.14
N ALA A 573 -40.25 23.60 -19.78
CA ALA A 573 -39.20 22.92 -20.54
C ALA A 573 -38.59 23.84 -21.61
N VAL A 574 -39.42 24.46 -22.45
CA VAL A 574 -38.96 25.41 -23.49
C VAL A 574 -38.21 26.59 -22.86
N LYS A 575 -38.76 27.20 -21.79
CA LYS A 575 -38.11 28.32 -21.10
C LYS A 575 -36.71 27.96 -20.59
N TYR A 576 -36.57 26.86 -19.87
CA TYR A 576 -35.30 26.49 -19.23
C TYR A 576 -34.28 25.94 -20.22
N TYR A 577 -34.68 25.24 -21.29
CA TYR A 577 -33.76 24.91 -22.37
C TYR A 577 -33.30 26.15 -23.16
N SER A 578 -34.16 27.17 -23.31
CA SER A 578 -33.74 28.46 -23.92
C SER A 578 -32.70 29.16 -23.05
N LEU A 579 -32.90 29.18 -21.73
CA LEU A 579 -31.92 29.70 -20.78
C LEU A 579 -30.62 28.89 -20.79
N TYR A 580 -30.68 27.55 -20.92
CA TYR A 580 -29.50 26.71 -21.09
C TYR A 580 -28.67 27.13 -22.30
N LEU A 581 -29.30 27.36 -23.46
CA LEU A 581 -28.60 27.85 -24.66
C LEU A 581 -28.02 29.25 -24.46
N ASN A 582 -28.75 30.16 -23.80
CA ASN A 582 -28.28 31.52 -23.52
C ASN A 582 -27.01 31.56 -22.66
N HIS A 583 -26.76 30.51 -21.86
CA HIS A 583 -25.55 30.35 -21.05
C HIS A 583 -24.50 29.44 -21.74
N GLY A 584 -24.54 29.32 -23.07
CA GLY A 584 -23.56 28.54 -23.85
C GLY A 584 -23.78 27.03 -23.78
N GLY A 585 -25.02 26.59 -23.61
CA GLY A 585 -25.43 25.19 -23.71
C GLY A 585 -25.34 24.65 -25.15
N ASP A 586 -25.14 23.33 -25.26
CA ASP A 586 -25.07 22.65 -26.55
C ASP A 586 -26.49 22.38 -27.09
N ARG A 587 -26.73 22.75 -28.35
CA ARG A 587 -28.01 22.51 -29.03
C ARG A 587 -28.35 21.04 -29.14
N GLU A 588 -27.35 20.16 -29.21
CA GLU A 588 -27.55 18.70 -29.30
C GLU A 588 -28.18 18.12 -28.02
N MET A 589 -28.06 18.83 -26.90
CA MET A 589 -28.63 18.43 -25.61
C MET A 589 -30.09 18.85 -25.42
N VAL A 590 -30.68 19.57 -26.40
CA VAL A 590 -32.09 19.97 -26.40
C VAL A 590 -32.94 18.88 -27.06
N PRO A 591 -34.03 18.40 -26.44
CA PRO A 591 -34.93 17.43 -27.04
C PRO A 591 -35.42 17.89 -28.42
N SER A 592 -35.38 16.99 -29.42
CA SER A 592 -35.72 17.32 -30.81
C SER A 592 -37.14 17.88 -30.95
N GLU A 593 -38.08 17.39 -30.15
CA GLU A 593 -39.47 17.86 -30.10
C GLU A 593 -39.63 19.30 -29.57
N LEU A 594 -38.63 19.84 -28.87
CA LEU A 594 -38.63 21.22 -28.36
C LEU A 594 -37.70 22.14 -29.17
N SER A 595 -36.88 21.60 -30.07
CA SER A 595 -35.74 22.32 -30.67
C SER A 595 -36.16 23.63 -31.37
N ASN A 596 -37.25 23.61 -32.15
CA ASN A 596 -37.74 24.81 -32.86
C ASN A 596 -38.22 25.90 -31.88
N GLU A 597 -39.00 25.52 -30.86
CA GLU A 597 -39.56 26.44 -29.87
C GLU A 597 -38.46 27.01 -28.96
N VAL A 598 -37.48 26.20 -28.59
CA VAL A 598 -36.31 26.61 -27.80
C VAL A 598 -35.44 27.58 -28.59
N GLN A 599 -35.16 27.28 -29.86
CA GLN A 599 -34.36 28.16 -30.71
C GLN A 599 -35.03 29.52 -30.96
N ALA A 600 -36.36 29.54 -31.13
CA ALA A 600 -37.11 30.77 -31.31
C ALA A 600 -37.11 31.68 -30.06
N ASN A 601 -36.93 31.10 -28.87
CA ASN A 601 -36.94 31.80 -27.58
C ASN A 601 -35.54 32.05 -26.99
N ALA A 602 -34.52 31.37 -27.51
CA ALA A 602 -33.12 31.62 -27.14
C ALA A 602 -32.62 32.92 -27.78
N ARG A 603 -31.73 33.61 -27.08
CA ARG A 603 -31.01 34.77 -27.61
C ARG A 603 -30.15 34.34 -28.80
N THR A 604 -30.09 35.20 -29.79
CA THR A 604 -29.14 35.09 -30.89
C THR A 604 -27.71 35.20 -30.39
N LEU A 605 -26.74 34.71 -31.18
CA LEU A 605 -25.32 34.80 -30.83
C LEU A 605 -24.90 36.27 -30.59
N GLU A 606 -25.43 37.19 -31.41
CA GLU A 606 -25.19 38.63 -31.35
C GLU A 606 -25.72 39.24 -30.04
N GLU A 607 -26.92 38.89 -29.61
CA GLU A 607 -27.50 39.30 -28.31
C GLU A 607 -26.77 38.74 -27.08
N ILE A 608 -26.06 37.61 -27.22
CA ILE A 608 -25.21 37.05 -26.17
C ILE A 608 -23.86 37.78 -26.12
N TYR A 609 -23.30 38.15 -27.27
CA TYR A 609 -22.07 38.94 -27.34
C TYR A 609 -22.27 40.35 -26.76
N ASP A 610 -23.32 41.06 -27.17
CA ASP A 610 -23.62 42.43 -26.70
C ASP A 610 -23.93 42.52 -25.20
N ALA A 611 -24.35 41.42 -24.57
CA ALA A 611 -24.64 41.37 -23.13
C ALA A 611 -23.42 41.06 -22.26
N ASN A 612 -22.30 40.64 -22.87
CA ASN A 612 -21.05 40.28 -22.19
C ASN A 612 -19.93 41.33 -22.35
N GLU A 613 -20.11 42.35 -23.21
CA GLU A 613 -19.39 43.65 -23.13
C GLU A 613 -19.98 44.54 -22.04
#